data_AF-A0A970BE81-F1
#
_entry.id   AF-A0A970BE81-F1
#
_cell.length_a   1.000
_cell.length_b   1.000
_cell.length_c   1.000
_cell.angle_alpha   90.00
_cell.angle_beta   90.00
_cell.angle_gamma   90.00
#
_symmetry.space_group_name_H-M   'P 1'
#
loop_
_entity.id
_entity.type
_entity.pdbx_description
1 polymer ?
#
loop_
_entity_poly.entity_id
_entity_poly.type
_entity_poly.pdbx_seq_one_letter_code
_entity_poly.pdbx_strand_id
1 'polypeptide(L)' 'MGKTVKSGKEILDDFFNSLDTFKEVDDDIISMLIDLYNEGKLTDTNLKNELQNLREKDEQDED' A
#
# COMPACT_ATOMS: atom_id res chain seq x y z
N MET A 1 -16.90 -29.78 4.57
CA MET A 1 -16.79 -28.41 4.01
C MET A 1 -15.45 -28.30 3.32
N GLY A 2 -15.43 -28.15 1.99
CA GLY A 2 -14.19 -28.08 1.23
C GLY A 2 -13.48 -26.77 1.51
N LYS A 3 -12.20 -26.81 1.85
CA LYS A 3 -11.36 -25.61 1.87
C LYS A 3 -11.25 -25.11 0.43
N THR A 4 -11.93 -24.03 0.10
CA THR A 4 -11.74 -23.33 -1.17
C THR A 4 -10.31 -22.82 -1.23
N VAL A 5 -9.59 -23.20 -2.28
CA VAL A 5 -8.23 -22.72 -2.54
C VAL A 5 -8.36 -21.28 -3.05
N LYS A 6 -7.77 -20.32 -2.33
CA LYS A 6 -7.73 -18.93 -2.76
C LYS A 6 -6.81 -18.78 -3.97
N SER A 7 -7.20 -17.94 -4.91
CA SER A 7 -6.36 -17.48 -6.00
C SER A 7 -5.26 -16.54 -5.49
N GLY A 8 -4.21 -16.35 -6.28
CA GLY A 8 -3.15 -15.39 -5.96
C GLY A 8 -3.69 -13.96 -5.82
N LYS A 9 -4.70 -13.59 -6.63
CA LYS A 9 -5.36 -12.28 -6.52
C LYS A 9 -6.10 -12.14 -5.19
N GLU A 10 -6.90 -13.13 -4.79
CA GLU A 10 -7.60 -13.09 -3.50
C GLU A 10 -6.62 -12.98 -2.32
N ILE A 11 -5.46 -13.62 -2.40
CA ILE A 11 -4.41 -13.50 -1.37
C ILE A 11 -3.87 -12.07 -1.30
N LEU A 12 -3.65 -11.43 -2.45
CA LEU A 12 -3.16 -10.04 -2.49
C LEU A 12 -4.24 -9.05 -2.04
N ASP A 13 -5.48 -9.21 -2.51
CA ASP A 13 -6.61 -8.39 -2.10
C ASP A 13 -6.78 -8.44 -0.56
N ASP A 14 -6.76 -9.64 0.03
CA ASP A 14 -6.83 -9.80 1.49
C ASP A 14 -5.65 -9.13 2.22
N PHE A 15 -4.44 -9.21 1.66
CA PHE A 15 -3.26 -8.58 2.24
C PHE A 15 -3.40 -7.06 2.27
N PHE A 16 -3.67 -6.41 1.12
CA PHE A 16 -3.79 -4.96 1.04
C PHE A 16 -4.99 -4.42 1.83
N ASN A 17 -6.11 -5.16 1.88
CA ASN A 17 -7.26 -4.82 2.73
C ASN A 17 -6.98 -4.95 4.23
N SER A 18 -5.90 -5.62 4.63
CA SER A 18 -5.53 -5.76 6.04
C SER A 18 -4.50 -4.72 6.50
N LEU A 19 -3.90 -3.95 5.58
CA LEU A 19 -2.81 -3.03 5.90
C LEU A 19 -3.25 -1.91 6.85
N ASP A 20 -4.51 -1.50 6.80
CA ASP A 20 -5.11 -0.53 7.72
C ASP A 20 -5.07 -0.99 9.21
N THR A 21 -4.84 -2.28 9.46
CA THR A 21 -4.70 -2.81 10.82
C THR A 21 -3.27 -2.71 11.38
N PHE A 22 -2.28 -2.33 10.57
CA PHE A 22 -0.86 -2.34 10.91
C PHE A 22 -0.45 -1.03 11.59
N LYS A 23 -0.69 -0.94 12.90
CA LYS A 23 -0.40 0.26 13.72
C LYS A 23 1.07 0.70 13.80
N GLU A 24 2.00 -0.12 13.33
CA GLU A 24 3.44 0.17 13.35
C GLU A 24 3.93 0.81 12.05
N VAL A 25 3.06 0.91 11.04
CA VAL A 25 3.35 1.54 9.75
C VAL A 25 2.60 2.85 9.69
N ASP A 26 3.25 3.86 9.14
CA ASP A 26 2.67 5.17 8.92
C ASP A 26 1.43 5.09 8.00
N ASP A 27 0.37 5.83 8.36
CA ASP A 27 -0.93 5.78 7.68
C ASP A 27 -0.84 6.27 6.22
N ASP A 28 0.05 7.22 5.92
CA ASP A 28 0.26 7.71 4.55
C ASP A 28 1.00 6.69 3.70
N ILE A 29 1.94 5.95 4.32
CA ILE A 29 2.61 4.82 3.66
C ILE A 29 1.61 3.69 3.36
N ILE A 30 0.71 3.36 4.30
CA ILE A 30 -0.35 2.37 4.10
C ILE A 30 -1.27 2.80 2.94
N SER A 31 -1.74 4.05 2.97
CA SER A 31 -2.65 4.59 1.97
C SER A 31 -2.04 4.54 0.57
N MET A 32 -0.78 4.98 0.45
CA MET A 32 -0.02 4.96 -0.80
C MET A 32 0.14 3.54 -1.37
N LEU A 33 0.41 2.53 -0.53
CA LEU A 33 0.52 1.14 -0.96
C LEU A 33 -0.82 0.57 -1.45
N ILE A 34 -1.92 0.87 -0.75
CA ILE A 34 -3.28 0.44 -1.11
C ILE A 34 -3.70 1.06 -2.45
N ASP A 35 -3.46 2.36 -2.64
CA ASP A 35 -3.83 3.08 -3.86
C ASP A 35 -3.06 2.54 -5.07
N LEU A 36 -1.74 2.38 -4.94
CA LEU A 36 -0.91 1.79 -6.00
C LEU A 36 -1.38 0.38 -6.38
N TYR A 37 -1.78 -0.44 -5.41
CA TYR A 37 -2.31 -1.78 -5.67
C TYR A 37 -3.66 -1.72 -6.40
N ASN A 38 -4.62 -0.95 -5.87
CA ASN A 38 -5.97 -0.83 -6.42
C ASN A 38 -6.00 -0.25 -7.83
N GLU A 39 -5.10 0.67 -8.13
CA GLU A 39 -4.94 1.26 -9.46
C GLU A 39 -4.18 0.36 -10.45
N GLY A 40 -3.65 -0.79 -10.00
CA GLY A 40 -2.80 -1.66 -10.82
C GLY A 40 -1.46 -1.02 -11.18
N LYS A 41 -1.00 -0.06 -10.37
CA LYS A 41 0.21 0.75 -10.58
C LYS A 41 1.36 0.37 -9.64
N LEU A 42 1.17 -0.62 -8.77
CA LEU A 42 2.19 -1.10 -7.83
C LEU A 42 3.37 -1.73 -8.58
N THR A 43 4.31 -0.87 -8.96
CA THR A 43 5.56 -1.19 -9.64
C THR A 43 6.70 -0.54 -8.87
N ASP A 44 7.92 -1.06 -9.04
CA ASP A 44 9.11 -0.49 -8.39
C ASP A 44 9.27 1.01 -8.67
N THR A 45 9.01 1.45 -9.91
CA THR A 45 9.11 2.86 -10.29
C THR A 45 8.07 3.72 -9.59
N ASN A 46 6.79 3.34 -9.62
CA ASN A 46 5.75 4.15 -9.01
C ASN A 46 5.89 4.18 -7.47
N LEU A 47 6.27 3.05 -6.87
CA LEU A 47 6.52 2.99 -5.42
C LEU A 47 7.64 3.96 -5.00
N LYS A 48 8.77 3.97 -5.72
CA LYS A 48 9.87 4.90 -5.45
C LYS A 48 9.47 6.36 -5.61
N ASN A 49 8.69 6.66 -6.65
CA ASN A 49 8.21 8.03 -6.89
C ASN A 49 7.29 8.51 -5.77
N GLU A 50 6.31 7.69 -5.36
CA GLU A 50 5.40 8.09 -4.29
C GLU A 50 6.09 8.19 -2.92
N LEU A 51 7.03 7.30 -2.61
CA LEU A 51 7.87 7.41 -1.40
C LEU A 51 8.68 8.70 -1.39
N GLN A 52 9.23 9.11 -2.53
CA GLN A 52 9.93 10.39 -2.64
C GLN A 52 8.98 11.57 -2.43
N ASN A 53 7.79 11.54 -3.06
CA ASN A 53 6.78 12.58 -2.90
C ASN A 53 6.33 12.73 -1.43
N LEU A 54 6.15 11.62 -0.70
CA LEU A 54 5.80 11.67 0.72
C LEU A 54 6.88 12.36 1.54
N ARG A 55 8.14 11.96 1.34
CA ARG A 55 9.27 12.60 2.02
C ARG A 55 9.37 14.10 1.74
N GLU A 56 9.15 14.51 0.48
CA GLU A 56 9.19 15.92 0.10
C GLU A 56 8.03 16.74 0.67
N LYS A 57 6.87 16.11 0.96
CA LYS A 57 5.74 16.75 1.65
C LYS A 57 6.03 16.93 3.14
N ASP A 58 6.55 15.90 3.80
CA ASP A 58 6.92 15.98 5.22
C ASP A 58 7.94 17.10 5.45
N GLU A 59 8.94 17.23 4.56
CA GLU A 59 9.94 18.30 4.62
C GLU A 59 9.34 19.71 4.37
N GLN A 60 8.19 19.84 3.70
CA GLN A 60 7.51 21.13 3.45
C GLN A 60 6.54 21.53 4.56
N ASP A 61 5.93 20.57 5.25
CA ASP A 61 4.99 20.82 6.35
C ASP A 61 5.70 21.22 7.66
N GLU A 62 7.03 21.06 7.75
CA GLU A 62 7.86 21.47 8.90
C GLU A 62 8.41 22.92 8.82
N ASP A 63 8.24 23.64 7.71
CA ASP A 63 8.67 25.05 7.49
C ASP A 63 7.58 26.10 7.82
#